data_AF-A0A933EPI4-F1
#
_entry.id   AF-A0A933EPI4-F1
#
_cell.length_a   1.000
_cell.length_b   1.000
_cell.length_c   1.000
_cell.angle_alpha   90.00
_cell.angle_beta   90.00
_cell.angle_gamma   90.00
#
_symmetry.space_group_name_H-M   'P 1'
#
loop_
_entity.id
_entity.type
_entity.pdbx_description
1 polymer ?
#
loop_
_entity_poly.entity_id
_entity_poly.type
_entity_poly.pdbx_seq_one_letter_code
_entity_poly.pdbx_strand_id
1 'polypeptide(L)'
;MLQRLGSGPPAQGFKSFDAFKYAVGRAGDGKAWHHIVEQTPANIANFGAEQLQNTLNMLRLPAGAGSIHARVSGYYSSIDFQTTGSWTMRVRDWLATKSLEFQYDFGTQTIQRFLNEAQVGQ
;
A
#
# COMPACT_ATOMS: atom_id res chain seq x y z
N MET A 1 -12.01 -7.34 8.28
CA MET A 1 -11.10 -7.08 9.42
C MET A 1 -9.80 -7.81 9.11
N LEU A 2 -8.80 -7.12 8.56
CA LEU A 2 -7.47 -7.71 8.40
C LEU A 2 -6.98 -8.09 9.81
N GLN A 3 -6.79 -9.38 10.05
CA GLN A 3 -6.23 -9.86 11.30
C GLN A 3 -4.87 -9.16 11.49
N ARG A 4 -4.74 -8.39 12.57
CA ARG A 4 -3.43 -7.96 13.06
C ARG A 4 -2.72 -9.24 13.51
N LEU A 5 -1.98 -9.86 12.60
CA LEU A 5 -1.07 -10.94 12.93
C LEU A 5 -0.08 -10.39 13.95
N GLY A 6 0.09 -11.12 15.06
CA GLY A 6 0.79 -10.69 16.26
C GLY A 6 2.20 -10.15 16.04
N SER A 7 2.56 -9.21 16.93
CA SER A 7 3.89 -8.62 17.15
C SER A 7 4.65 -8.21 15.88
N GLY A 8 4.02 -7.37 15.05
CA GLY A 8 4.79 -6.40 14.27
C GLY A 8 5.65 -5.53 15.21
N PRO A 9 6.78 -4.97 14.75
CA PRO A 9 7.55 -4.05 15.57
C PRO A 9 6.63 -2.91 16.06
N PRO A 10 6.90 -2.33 17.24
CA PRO A 10 6.18 -1.12 17.68
C PRO A 10 6.19 -0.10 16.55
N ALA A 11 5.19 0.78 16.52
CA ALA A 11 5.07 1.81 15.48
C ALA A 11 6.41 2.55 15.34
N GLN A 12 7.13 2.29 14.26
CA GLN A 12 8.48 2.79 14.05
C GLN A 12 8.57 3.34 12.64
N GLY A 13 8.86 4.64 12.54
CA GLY A 13 9.16 5.32 11.29
C GLY A 13 10.64 5.21 10.93
N PHE A 14 10.93 5.20 9.63
CA PHE A 14 12.29 5.14 9.11
C PHE A 14 12.53 6.28 8.11
N LYS A 15 13.77 6.78 8.04
CA LYS A 15 14.14 7.87 7.13
C LYS A 15 14.10 7.48 5.65
N SER A 16 14.13 6.17 5.36
CA SER A 16 14.05 5.64 4.01
C SER A 16 13.53 4.20 3.99
N PHE A 17 13.07 3.73 2.83
CA PHE A 17 12.66 2.34 2.65
C PHE A 17 13.84 1.36 2.81
N ASP A 18 15.05 1.77 2.44
CA ASP A 18 16.24 0.95 2.66
C ASP A 18 16.58 0.82 4.14
N ALA A 19 16.44 1.89 4.93
CA ALA A 19 16.59 1.83 6.38
C ALA A 19 15.55 0.90 7.02
N PHE A 20 14.29 0.98 6.55
CA PHE A 20 13.24 0.03 6.96
C PHE A 20 13.64 -1.43 6.63
N LYS A 21 14.05 -1.73 5.39
CA LYS A 21 14.45 -3.09 4.99
C LYS A 21 15.70 -3.58 5.73
N TYR A 22 16.63 -2.70 6.07
CA TYR A 22 17.81 -3.04 6.86
C TYR A 22 17.43 -3.46 8.29
N ALA A 23 16.52 -2.72 8.92
CA ALA A 23 16.09 -3.00 10.30
C ALA A 23 15.09 -4.17 10.40
N VAL A 24 14.11 -4.23 9.49
CA VAL A 24 12.99 -5.18 9.55
C VAL A 24 13.24 -6.44 8.72
N GLY A 25 14.15 -6.37 7.75
CA GLY A 25 14.48 -7.45 6.84
C GLY A 25 13.64 -7.49 5.56
N ARG A 26 13.93 -8.50 4.74
CA ARG A 26 13.24 -8.74 3.47
C ARG A 26 11.80 -9.22 3.73
N ALA A 27 10.91 -9.04 2.75
CA ALA A 27 9.52 -9.48 2.86
C ALA A 27 9.34 -11.02 2.92
N GLY A 28 10.39 -11.76 2.56
CA GLY A 28 10.39 -13.22 2.42
C GLY A 28 10.19 -13.66 0.96
N ASP A 29 10.42 -14.94 0.69
CA ASP A 29 10.35 -15.50 -0.65
C ASP A 29 8.95 -15.39 -1.25
N GLY A 30 8.88 -15.03 -2.53
CA GLY A 30 7.62 -14.82 -3.24
C GLY A 30 6.78 -13.63 -2.76
N LYS A 31 7.32 -12.77 -1.88
CA LYS A 31 6.60 -11.62 -1.31
C LYS A 31 7.34 -10.31 -1.52
N ALA A 32 6.58 -9.22 -1.49
CA ALA A 32 7.09 -7.85 -1.44
C ALA A 32 6.49 -7.10 -0.26
N TRP A 33 7.23 -6.12 0.26
CA TRP A 33 6.68 -5.12 1.15
C TRP A 33 5.81 -4.18 0.34
N HIS A 34 4.59 -3.94 0.81
CA HIS A 34 3.62 -3.05 0.19
C HIS A 34 3.24 -1.95 1.17
N HIS A 35 3.29 -0.70 0.72
CA HIS A 35 2.80 0.43 1.48
C HIS A 35 1.27 0.51 1.40
N ILE A 36 0.57 0.64 2.54
CA ILE A 36 -0.89 0.87 2.56
C ILE A 36 -1.20 2.26 1.99
N VAL A 37 -0.47 3.28 2.45
CA VAL A 37 -0.40 4.62 1.86
C VAL A 37 0.80 4.66 0.92
N GLU A 38 0.57 4.80 -0.38
CA GLU A 38 1.63 4.71 -1.41
C GLU A 38 2.79 5.69 -1.16
N GLN A 39 4.02 5.20 -1.37
CA GLN A 39 5.22 6.02 -1.36
C GLN A 39 5.37 6.80 -2.68
N THR A 40 4.59 7.85 -2.87
CA THR A 40 4.75 8.77 -4.02
C THR A 40 5.55 10.02 -3.63
N PRO A 41 6.18 10.74 -4.58
CA PRO A 41 6.84 12.02 -4.28
C PRO A 41 5.90 13.02 -3.59
N ALA A 42 4.64 13.09 -4.03
CA ALA A 42 3.63 13.94 -3.42
C ALA A 42 3.34 13.54 -1.96
N ASN A 43 3.14 12.25 -1.69
CA ASN A 43 2.92 11.77 -0.33
C ASN A 43 4.15 11.96 0.57
N ILE A 44 5.37 11.78 0.04
CA ILE A 44 6.60 12.06 0.80
C ILE A 44 6.66 13.54 1.20
N ALA A 45 6.32 14.45 0.27
CA ALA A 45 6.28 15.88 0.56
C ALA A 45 5.19 16.24 1.58
N ASN A 46 4.02 15.60 1.50
CA ASN A 46 2.87 15.90 2.36
C ASN A 46 2.98 15.32 3.77
N PHE A 47 3.52 14.10 3.91
CA PHE A 47 3.47 13.33 5.17
C PHE A 47 4.84 13.04 5.77
N GLY A 48 5.92 13.20 5.00
CA GLY A 48 7.27 12.90 5.43
C GLY A 48 7.63 11.41 5.31
N ALA A 49 8.93 11.15 5.20
CA ALA A 49 9.45 9.80 4.99
C ALA A 49 9.15 8.85 6.16
N GLU A 50 9.29 9.31 7.41
CA GLU A 50 9.11 8.46 8.59
C GLU A 50 7.66 7.99 8.79
N GLN A 51 6.68 8.80 8.37
CA GLN A 51 5.27 8.43 8.41
C GLN A 51 4.94 7.36 7.36
N LEU A 52 5.52 7.46 6.16
CA LEU A 52 5.28 6.52 5.07
C LEU A 52 6.07 5.22 5.23
N GLN A 53 7.33 5.31 5.65
CA GLN A 53 8.19 4.19 5.97
C GLN A 53 7.96 3.76 7.42
N ASN A 54 6.71 3.44 7.76
CA ASN A 54 6.32 3.04 9.11
C ASN A 54 5.89 1.57 9.13
N THR A 55 6.22 0.84 10.20
CA THR A 55 5.81 -0.55 10.38
C THR A 55 4.29 -0.76 10.34
N LEU A 56 3.50 0.24 10.71
CA LEU A 56 2.04 0.23 10.59
C LEU A 56 1.53 0.51 9.18
N ASN A 57 2.33 1.12 8.31
CA ASN A 57 1.98 1.41 6.92
C ASN A 57 2.46 0.32 5.95
N MET A 58 2.96 -0.81 6.45
CA MET A 58 3.62 -1.85 5.66
C MET A 58 2.99 -3.22 5.88
N LEU A 59 2.79 -3.96 4.81
CA LEU A 59 2.42 -5.38 4.86
C LEU A 59 3.18 -6.19 3.82
N ARG A 60 3.26 -7.50 4.05
CA ARG A 60 3.86 -8.44 3.09
C ARG A 60 2.76 -9.00 2.19
N LEU A 61 2.90 -8.82 0.88
CA LEU A 61 1.97 -9.35 -0.11
C LEU A 61 2.68 -10.32 -1.07
N PRO A 62 1.99 -11.38 -1.54
CA PRO A 62 2.48 -12.18 -2.66
C PRO A 62 2.82 -11.28 -3.85
N ALA A 63 4.00 -11.49 -4.44
CA ALA A 63 4.55 -10.70 -5.54
C ALA A 63 4.68 -11.54 -6.83
N GLY A 64 4.85 -10.89 -7.97
CA GLY A 64 4.94 -11.52 -9.28
C GLY A 64 3.72 -11.24 -10.17
N ALA A 65 3.75 -11.73 -11.41
CA ALA A 65 2.65 -11.54 -12.36
C ALA A 65 1.35 -12.17 -11.83
N GLY A 66 0.24 -11.42 -11.90
CA GLY A 66 -1.06 -11.87 -11.41
C GLY A 66 -1.22 -11.89 -9.88
N SER A 67 -0.17 -11.58 -9.12
CA SER A 67 -0.24 -11.57 -7.66
C SER A 67 -1.07 -10.41 -7.12
N ILE A 68 -1.44 -10.48 -5.84
CA ILE A 68 -2.19 -9.41 -5.16
C ILE A 68 -1.41 -8.09 -5.19
N HIS A 69 -0.10 -8.13 -4.95
CA HIS A 69 0.75 -6.94 -5.06
C HIS A 69 0.66 -6.30 -6.45
N ALA A 70 0.73 -7.10 -7.52
CA ALA A 70 0.63 -6.61 -8.89
C ALA A 70 -0.75 -6.04 -9.21
N ARG A 71 -1.83 -6.69 -8.75
CA ARG A 71 -3.22 -6.23 -8.95
C ARG A 71 -3.49 -4.88 -8.27
N VAL A 72 -3.10 -4.74 -7.00
CA VAL A 72 -3.23 -3.48 -6.26
C VAL A 72 -2.42 -2.36 -6.94
N SER A 73 -1.17 -2.63 -7.30
CA SER A 73 -0.30 -1.65 -8.00
C SER A 73 -0.87 -1.25 -9.36
N GLY A 74 -1.48 -2.21 -10.08
CA GLY A 74 -2.15 -1.99 -11.34
C GLY A 74 -3.36 -1.07 -11.20
N TYR A 75 -4.19 -1.29 -10.18
CA TYR A 75 -5.34 -0.44 -9.88
C TYR A 75 -4.94 1.01 -9.60
N TYR A 76 -3.93 1.24 -8.76
CA TYR A 76 -3.44 2.60 -8.50
C TYR A 76 -2.89 3.29 -9.75
N SER A 77 -2.36 2.52 -10.71
CA SER A 77 -1.86 3.03 -11.99
C SER A 77 -2.98 3.26 -13.02
N SER A 78 -4.18 2.75 -12.78
CA SER A 78 -5.30 2.80 -13.71
C SER A 78 -6.08 4.12 -13.61
N ILE A 79 -6.86 4.41 -14.64
CA ILE A 79 -7.91 5.43 -14.62
C ILE A 79 -9.21 4.72 -14.28
N ASP A 80 -9.87 5.17 -13.23
CA ASP A 80 -11.17 4.66 -12.80
C ASP A 80 -12.10 5.84 -12.52
N PHE A 81 -13.08 6.03 -13.40
CA PHE A 81 -14.05 7.11 -13.28
C PHE A 81 -14.93 6.97 -12.02
N GLN A 82 -15.28 5.74 -11.61
CA GLN A 82 -16.13 5.53 -10.43
C GLN A 82 -15.42 5.97 -9.14
N THR A 83 -14.10 5.80 -9.10
CA THR A 83 -13.27 6.19 -7.96
C THR A 83 -12.93 7.67 -7.99
N THR A 84 -12.46 8.17 -9.13
CA THR A 84 -11.85 9.51 -9.22
C THR A 84 -12.81 10.60 -9.68
N GLY A 85 -13.94 10.22 -10.30
CA GLY A 85 -14.82 11.14 -11.02
C GLY A 85 -14.20 11.71 -12.30
N SER A 86 -13.09 11.14 -12.78
CA SER A 86 -12.31 11.65 -13.91
C SER A 86 -11.96 10.56 -14.92
N TRP A 87 -12.02 10.91 -16.21
CA TRP A 87 -11.65 10.03 -17.33
C TRP A 87 -10.15 10.04 -17.66
N THR A 88 -9.36 10.87 -16.99
CA THR A 88 -7.93 11.04 -17.29
C THR A 88 -7.03 10.96 -16.06
N MET A 89 -7.59 11.10 -14.86
CA MET A 89 -6.83 11.06 -13.61
C MET A 89 -6.63 9.61 -13.16
N ARG A 90 -5.37 9.23 -12.89
CA ARG A 90 -5.08 7.93 -12.28
C ARG A 90 -5.55 7.92 -10.84
N VAL A 91 -5.92 6.74 -10.33
CA VAL A 91 -6.35 6.56 -8.94
C VAL A 91 -5.31 7.09 -7.95
N ARG A 92 -4.00 6.84 -8.18
CA ARG A 92 -2.95 7.37 -7.30
C ARG A 92 -2.84 8.88 -7.26
N ASP A 93 -3.06 9.54 -8.38
CA ASP A 93 -2.93 11.00 -8.48
C ASP A 93 -4.10 11.68 -7.77
N TRP A 94 -5.30 11.10 -7.90
CA TRP A 94 -6.48 11.49 -7.13
C TRP A 94 -6.31 11.25 -5.63
N LEU A 95 -5.75 10.09 -5.26
CA LEU A 95 -5.58 9.68 -3.87
C LEU A 95 -4.55 10.56 -3.15
N ALA A 96 -3.51 11.02 -3.85
CA ALA A 96 -2.48 11.92 -3.32
C ALA A 96 -3.03 13.27 -2.82
N THR A 97 -4.25 13.67 -3.23
CA THR A 97 -4.90 14.89 -2.73
C THR A 97 -5.67 14.69 -1.43
N LYS A 98 -5.71 13.47 -0.88
CA LYS A 98 -6.51 13.12 0.30
C LYS A 98 -5.66 13.09 1.56
N SER A 99 -6.30 13.16 2.73
CA SER A 99 -5.63 13.05 4.03
C SER A 99 -4.96 11.68 4.20
N LEU A 100 -3.93 11.61 5.04
CA LEU A 100 -3.23 10.37 5.36
C LEU A 100 -4.20 9.26 5.81
N GLU A 101 -5.15 9.59 6.69
CA GLU A 101 -6.17 8.67 7.20
C GLU A 101 -7.05 8.11 6.07
N PHE A 102 -7.53 8.98 5.18
CA PHE A 102 -8.32 8.55 4.03
C PHE A 102 -7.51 7.62 3.12
N GLN A 103 -6.24 7.94 2.85
CA GLN A 103 -5.38 7.09 2.04
C GLN A 103 -5.15 5.72 2.69
N TYR A 104 -4.98 5.69 4.01
CA TYR A 104 -4.79 4.46 4.76
C TYR A 104 -6.04 3.56 4.70
N ASP A 105 -7.21 4.14 4.91
CA ASP A 105 -8.48 3.41 4.82
C ASP A 105 -8.75 2.91 3.40
N PHE A 106 -8.54 3.78 2.41
CA PHE A 106 -8.70 3.43 1.00
C PHE A 106 -7.75 2.29 0.59
N GLY A 107 -6.49 2.35 0.99
CA GLY A 107 -5.51 1.29 0.71
C GLY A 107 -5.85 -0.03 1.39
N THR A 108 -6.25 0.04 2.66
CA THR A 108 -6.70 -1.14 3.42
C THR A 108 -7.88 -1.82 2.73
N GLN A 109 -8.89 -1.05 2.33
CA GLN A 109 -10.08 -1.55 1.63
C GLN A 109 -9.74 -2.12 0.25
N THR A 110 -8.85 -1.45 -0.50
CA THR A 110 -8.38 -1.91 -1.82
C THR A 110 -7.67 -3.27 -1.71
N ILE A 111 -6.76 -3.41 -0.75
CA ILE A 111 -6.07 -4.67 -0.50
C ILE A 111 -7.06 -5.77 -0.11
N GLN A 112 -8.01 -5.48 0.79
CA GLN A 112 -9.03 -6.46 1.20
C GLN A 112 -9.92 -6.89 0.04
N ARG A 113 -10.32 -5.96 -0.83
CA ARG A 113 -11.08 -6.26 -2.05
C ARG A 113 -10.33 -7.26 -2.93
N PHE A 114 -9.07 -6.98 -3.27
CA PHE A 114 -8.29 -7.87 -4.13
C PHE A 114 -7.92 -9.21 -3.48
N LEU A 115 -7.77 -9.26 -2.16
CA LEU A 115 -7.66 -10.51 -1.39
C LEU A 115 -8.93 -11.36 -1.55
N ASN A 116 -10.11 -10.76 -1.37
CA ASN A 116 -11.39 -11.48 -1.48
C ASN A 116 -11.64 -11.96 -2.92
N GLU A 117 -11.36 -11.12 -3.92
CA GLU A 117 -11.49 -11.49 -5.33
C GLU A 117 -10.56 -12.67 -5.71
N ALA A 118 -9.36 -12.76 -5.10
CA ALA A 118 -8.45 -13.88 -5.31
C ALA A 118 -8.95 -15.19 -4.67
N GLN A 119 -9.81 -15.12 -3.65
CA GLN A 119 -10.37 -16.29 -2.96
C GLN A 119 -11.65 -16.81 -3.63
N VAL A 120 -12.45 -15.94 -4.25
CA VAL A 120 -13.70 -16.32 -4.94
C VAL A 120 -13.44 -16.92 -6.33
N GLY A 121 -12.27 -16.66 -6.91
CA GLY A 121 -11.85 -17.21 -8.20
C GLY A 121 -11.18 -18.59 -8.16
N GLN A 122 -11.24 -19.31 -7.02
CA GLN A 122 -10.80 -20.69 -6.87
C GLN A 122 -11.97 -21.64 -6.62
#